data_AF-A0A2E1ZJZ7-F1
#
_entry.id   AF-A0A2E1ZJZ7-F1
#
_cell.length_a   1.000
_cell.length_b   1.000
_cell.length_c   1.000
_cell.angle_alpha   90.00
_cell.angle_beta   90.00
_cell.angle_gamma   90.00
#
_symmetry.space_group_name_H-M   'P 1'
#
loop_
_entity.id
_entity.type
_entity.pdbx_description
1 polymer ?
#
loop_
_entity_poly.entity_id
_entity_poly.type
_entity_poly.pdbx_seq_one_letter_code
_entity_poly.pdbx_strand_id
1 'polypeptide(L)'
;MRAVRFSFLLLSIFIIWSKNIYAADPFGLWKKTDSSNTYTFRPLGGNGIALVIVSGNYQDIYTGTLDGTQFNVCAVETEPFSACISGVINSDTSISGTVNNCEDKSPDVAVCKYFSASAELTREVFYDINGIFLVSNGKYFMIESSGGRITAHDINPENGEVDGYSGNRDGNTGSVTPFDNSGPYLNFEITSTSTLSATVTKCNDCDSDDAAETPPGTVFSLTRVTD
;
A
#
# COMPACT_ATOMS: atom_id res chain seq x y z
N MET A 1 46.16 46.63 -10.92
CA MET A 1 46.08 45.17 -10.66
C MET A 1 44.61 44.78 -10.72
N ARG A 2 44.30 43.76 -11.53
CA ARG A 2 42.96 43.17 -11.69
C ARG A 2 42.68 42.22 -10.50
N ALA A 3 41.54 42.35 -9.84
CA ALA A 3 40.95 41.33 -8.97
C ALA A 3 39.48 41.21 -9.39
N VAL A 4 39.21 40.35 -10.37
CA VAL A 4 38.56 39.03 -10.22
C VAL A 4 37.14 39.16 -9.69
N ARG A 5 36.20 39.04 -10.64
CA ARG A 5 34.76 38.86 -10.45
C ARG A 5 34.51 37.52 -9.76
N PHE A 6 33.69 37.51 -8.70
CA PHE A 6 32.94 36.32 -8.30
C PHE A 6 31.45 36.67 -8.34
N SER A 7 30.83 36.38 -9.47
CA SER A 7 29.39 36.20 -9.60
C SER A 7 29.00 35.01 -8.75
N PHE A 8 28.49 35.23 -7.54
CA PHE A 8 27.69 34.23 -6.87
C PHE A 8 26.28 34.29 -7.47
N LEU A 9 26.06 33.39 -8.42
CA LEU A 9 24.74 32.91 -8.81
C LEU A 9 23.93 32.66 -7.53
N LEU A 10 22.94 33.51 -7.28
CA LEU A 10 21.75 33.16 -6.51
C LEU A 10 20.96 32.15 -7.34
N LEU A 11 21.47 30.92 -7.39
CA LEU A 11 20.76 29.76 -7.91
C LEU A 11 19.68 29.42 -6.89
N SER A 12 18.51 30.00 -7.11
CA SER A 12 17.20 29.38 -6.93
C SER A 12 17.22 27.97 -6.34
N ILE A 13 17.05 27.89 -5.02
CA ILE A 13 16.37 26.77 -4.37
C ILE A 13 15.15 27.38 -3.69
N PHE A 14 14.18 27.78 -4.53
CA PHE A 14 12.80 27.66 -4.07
C PHE A 14 12.61 26.18 -3.82
N ILE A 15 12.59 25.80 -2.55
CA ILE A 15 12.04 24.53 -2.12
C ILE A 15 10.58 24.60 -2.57
N ILE A 16 10.33 24.13 -3.78
CA ILE A 16 9.03 23.62 -4.16
C ILE A 16 8.83 22.52 -3.13
N TRP A 17 8.08 22.83 -2.08
CA TRP A 17 7.29 21.85 -1.37
C TRP A 17 6.44 21.20 -2.47
N SER A 18 7.02 20.21 -3.14
CA SER A 18 6.27 19.20 -3.82
C SER A 18 5.45 18.62 -2.70
N LYS A 19 4.19 19.05 -2.63
CA LYS A 19 3.14 18.14 -2.21
C LYS A 19 3.46 16.89 -3.02
N ASN A 20 4.01 15.88 -2.34
CA ASN A 20 3.88 14.52 -2.81
C ASN A 20 2.37 14.31 -2.84
N ILE A 21 1.75 14.75 -3.95
CA ILE A 21 0.48 14.25 -4.38
C ILE A 21 0.85 12.82 -4.70
N TYR A 22 0.70 11.96 -3.69
CA TYR A 22 0.61 10.53 -3.91
C TYR A 22 -0.36 10.39 -5.08
N ALA A 23 0.15 9.93 -6.22
CA ALA A 23 -0.70 9.62 -7.35
C ALA A 23 -1.50 8.41 -6.89
N ALA A 24 -2.66 8.66 -6.28
CA ALA A 24 -3.50 7.62 -5.75
C ALA A 24 -3.89 6.72 -6.92
N ASP A 25 -3.38 5.49 -6.94
CA ASP A 25 -3.53 4.58 -8.07
C ASP A 25 -4.88 3.85 -7.93
N PRO A 26 -5.90 4.14 -8.76
CA PRO A 26 -7.17 3.43 -8.67
C PRO A 26 -7.09 2.01 -9.20
N PHE A 27 -6.04 1.61 -9.90
CA PHE A 27 -6.02 0.33 -10.62
C PHE A 27 -5.95 -0.87 -9.68
N GLY A 28 -6.53 -1.98 -10.13
CA GLY A 28 -6.62 -3.20 -9.34
C GLY A 28 -7.98 -3.40 -8.67
N LEU A 29 -8.01 -4.31 -7.71
CA LEU A 29 -9.23 -4.80 -7.06
C LEU A 29 -9.57 -3.98 -5.82
N TRP A 30 -10.83 -3.60 -5.72
CA TRP A 30 -11.44 -2.90 -4.60
C TRP A 30 -12.68 -3.65 -4.12
N LYS A 31 -13.01 -3.49 -2.84
CA LYS A 31 -14.20 -4.06 -2.19
C LYS A 31 -15.09 -2.94 -1.69
N LYS A 32 -16.40 -3.11 -1.73
CA LYS A 32 -17.32 -2.20 -1.03
C LYS A 32 -17.21 -2.45 0.49
N THR A 33 -17.13 -1.38 1.28
CA THR A 33 -16.83 -1.43 2.73
C THR A 33 -17.75 -2.38 3.51
N ASP A 34 -19.03 -2.49 3.12
CA ASP A 34 -20.03 -3.31 3.82
C ASP A 34 -20.71 -4.35 2.92
N SER A 35 -20.03 -4.83 1.86
CA SER A 35 -20.59 -5.91 1.05
C SER A 35 -19.52 -6.79 0.39
N SER A 36 -19.95 -7.92 -0.17
CA SER A 36 -19.09 -8.79 -0.99
C SER A 36 -18.89 -8.26 -2.42
N ASN A 37 -19.38 -7.06 -2.74
CA ASN A 37 -19.26 -6.50 -4.08
C ASN A 37 -17.83 -6.07 -4.34
N THR A 38 -17.34 -6.40 -5.54
CA THR A 38 -15.99 -6.03 -5.97
C THR A 38 -16.03 -5.11 -7.17
N TYR A 39 -15.02 -4.26 -7.23
CA TYR A 39 -14.86 -3.19 -8.21
C TYR A 39 -13.42 -3.26 -8.69
N THR A 40 -13.19 -3.45 -9.98
CA THR A 40 -11.84 -3.55 -10.55
C THR A 40 -11.63 -2.48 -11.59
N PHE A 41 -10.68 -1.57 -11.34
CA PHE A 41 -10.29 -0.55 -12.32
C PHE A 41 -9.14 -1.07 -13.18
N ARG A 42 -9.24 -0.83 -14.49
CA ARG A 42 -8.23 -1.18 -15.50
C ARG A 42 -7.92 0.02 -16.39
N PRO A 43 -6.64 0.29 -16.73
CA PRO A 43 -6.31 1.31 -17.70
C PRO A 43 -6.69 0.85 -19.11
N LEU A 44 -7.23 1.77 -19.92
CA LEU A 44 -7.48 1.56 -21.36
C LEU A 44 -6.48 2.34 -22.25
N GLY A 45 -5.55 3.08 -21.63
CA GLY A 45 -4.60 3.95 -22.30
C GLY A 45 -5.03 5.42 -22.29
N GLY A 46 -4.05 6.34 -22.29
CA GLY A 46 -4.31 7.76 -22.05
C GLY A 46 -5.03 7.97 -20.72
N ASN A 47 -6.12 8.74 -20.74
CA ASN A 47 -6.99 8.95 -19.58
C ASN A 47 -8.16 7.95 -19.53
N GLY A 48 -8.19 6.95 -20.43
CA GLY A 48 -9.26 5.97 -20.52
C GLY A 48 -9.17 4.91 -19.42
N ILE A 49 -10.31 4.57 -18.83
CA ILE A 49 -10.43 3.53 -17.81
C ILE A 49 -11.62 2.62 -18.06
N ALA A 50 -11.51 1.38 -17.59
CA ALA A 50 -12.62 0.46 -17.42
C ALA A 50 -12.83 0.17 -15.93
N LEU A 51 -14.08 0.01 -15.53
CA LEU A 51 -14.49 -0.44 -14.21
C LEU A 51 -15.32 -1.72 -14.38
N VAL A 52 -14.85 -2.82 -13.81
CA VAL A 52 -15.60 -4.08 -13.75
C VAL A 52 -16.25 -4.18 -12.37
N ILE A 53 -17.57 -4.37 -12.34
CA ILE A 53 -18.34 -4.50 -11.09
C ILE A 53 -18.86 -5.91 -11.01
N VAL A 54 -18.69 -6.55 -9.85
CA VAL A 54 -19.29 -7.85 -9.52
C VAL A 54 -20.12 -7.70 -8.25
N SER A 55 -21.42 -8.00 -8.34
CA SER A 55 -22.38 -7.87 -7.24
C SER A 55 -23.32 -9.08 -7.24
N GLY A 56 -23.07 -10.04 -6.36
CA GLY A 56 -23.78 -11.33 -6.36
C GLY A 56 -23.52 -12.09 -7.66
N ASN A 57 -24.58 -12.40 -8.42
CA ASN A 57 -24.49 -13.07 -9.73
C ASN A 57 -24.42 -12.09 -10.91
N TYR A 58 -24.41 -10.78 -10.63
CA TYR A 58 -24.31 -9.75 -11.67
C TYR A 58 -22.85 -9.34 -11.84
N GLN A 59 -22.41 -9.30 -13.10
CA GLN A 59 -21.10 -8.78 -13.49
C GLN A 59 -21.26 -7.93 -14.74
N ASP A 60 -20.62 -6.77 -14.76
CA ASP A 60 -20.68 -5.86 -15.90
C ASP A 60 -19.46 -4.94 -16.00
N ILE A 61 -19.26 -4.34 -17.17
CA ILE A 61 -18.12 -3.50 -17.51
C ILE A 61 -18.59 -2.10 -17.90
N TYR A 62 -17.99 -1.12 -17.22
CA TYR A 62 -18.19 0.30 -17.44
C TYR A 62 -16.91 0.87 -18.05
N THR A 63 -17.03 1.85 -18.93
CA THR A 63 -15.88 2.53 -19.53
C THR A 63 -16.02 4.03 -19.44
N GLY A 64 -14.90 4.73 -19.38
CA GLY A 64 -14.90 6.18 -19.31
C GLY A 64 -13.52 6.74 -19.08
N THR A 65 -13.43 7.76 -18.23
CA THR A 65 -12.23 8.59 -18.09
C THR A 65 -11.82 8.80 -16.64
N LEU A 66 -10.51 8.95 -16.44
CA LEU A 66 -9.85 9.35 -15.21
C LEU A 66 -9.16 10.70 -15.43
N ASP A 67 -9.53 11.70 -14.64
CA ASP A 67 -8.93 13.04 -14.64
C ASP A 67 -8.45 13.40 -13.22
N GLY A 68 -7.14 13.30 -13.01
CA GLY A 68 -6.55 13.39 -11.68
C GLY A 68 -7.09 12.29 -10.76
N THR A 69 -7.77 12.70 -9.69
CA THR A 69 -8.41 11.79 -8.73
C THR A 69 -9.87 11.50 -9.05
N GLN A 70 -10.46 12.12 -10.08
CA GLN A 70 -11.87 11.97 -10.41
C GLN A 70 -12.05 10.98 -11.54
N PHE A 71 -13.04 10.11 -11.42
CA PHE A 71 -13.41 9.19 -12.49
C PHE A 71 -14.89 9.34 -12.87
N ASN A 72 -15.19 9.04 -14.13
CA ASN A 72 -16.55 8.92 -14.62
C ASN A 72 -16.59 7.79 -15.66
N VAL A 73 -17.46 6.82 -15.44
CA VAL A 73 -17.61 5.63 -16.28
C VAL A 73 -19.09 5.36 -16.53
N CYS A 74 -19.43 4.87 -17.71
CA CYS A 74 -20.78 4.48 -18.08
C CYS A 74 -20.79 3.07 -18.66
N ALA A 75 -21.93 2.41 -18.51
CA ALA A 75 -22.23 1.16 -19.20
C ALA A 75 -22.07 1.37 -20.71
N VAL A 76 -21.58 0.35 -21.41
CA VAL A 76 -21.42 0.40 -22.86
C VAL A 76 -22.79 0.48 -23.56
N GLU A 77 -22.87 1.22 -24.67
CA GLU A 77 -24.15 1.60 -25.30
C GLU A 77 -25.03 0.42 -25.74
N THR A 78 -24.42 -0.76 -25.92
CA THR A 78 -25.09 -1.99 -26.35
C THR A 78 -25.87 -2.70 -25.24
N GLU A 79 -25.79 -2.23 -24.00
CA GLU A 79 -26.46 -2.86 -22.87
C GLU A 79 -27.98 -2.59 -22.83
N PRO A 80 -28.79 -3.54 -22.32
CA PRO A 80 -30.24 -3.38 -22.17
C PRO A 80 -30.63 -2.51 -20.96
N PHE A 81 -29.67 -1.75 -20.42
CA PHE A 81 -29.82 -0.73 -19.41
C PHE A 81 -28.86 0.43 -19.74
N SER A 82 -28.92 1.52 -18.99
CA SER A 82 -27.97 2.62 -19.00
C SER A 82 -27.59 2.91 -17.56
N ALA A 83 -26.31 3.01 -17.26
CA ALA A 83 -25.85 3.40 -15.92
C ALA A 83 -24.52 4.13 -16.01
N CYS A 84 -24.39 5.23 -15.27
CA CYS A 84 -23.17 6.01 -15.17
C CYS A 84 -22.79 6.19 -13.71
N ILE A 85 -21.51 6.05 -13.43
CA ILE A 85 -20.93 6.11 -12.09
C ILE A 85 -19.79 7.11 -12.14
N SER A 86 -19.78 8.05 -11.20
CA SER A 86 -18.65 8.94 -10.99
C SER A 86 -18.12 8.83 -9.58
N GLY A 87 -16.90 9.28 -9.34
CA GLY A 87 -16.34 9.23 -8.00
C GLY A 87 -14.98 9.90 -7.88
N VAL A 88 -14.45 9.82 -6.67
CA VAL A 88 -13.19 10.44 -6.26
C VAL A 88 -12.31 9.40 -5.58
N ILE A 89 -11.05 9.36 -5.99
CA ILE A 89 -10.00 8.59 -5.35
C ILE A 89 -9.47 9.44 -4.19
N ASN A 90 -9.89 9.07 -2.98
CA ASN A 90 -9.57 9.83 -1.77
C ASN A 90 -8.14 9.53 -1.28
N SER A 91 -7.70 8.28 -1.45
CA SER A 91 -6.37 7.80 -1.09
C SER A 91 -6.07 6.46 -1.76
N ASP A 92 -4.88 5.91 -1.52
CA ASP A 92 -4.51 4.57 -1.96
C ASP A 92 -5.37 3.45 -1.36
N THR A 93 -6.18 3.73 -0.33
CA THR A 93 -7.03 2.75 0.35
C THR A 93 -8.52 3.09 0.30
N SER A 94 -8.91 4.24 -0.29
CA SER A 94 -10.31 4.68 -0.31
C SER A 94 -10.70 5.35 -1.63
N ILE A 95 -11.82 4.91 -2.20
CA ILE A 95 -12.54 5.55 -3.31
C ILE A 95 -13.99 5.74 -2.91
N SER A 96 -14.53 6.94 -3.14
CA SER A 96 -15.97 7.20 -3.02
C SER A 96 -16.59 7.29 -4.42
N GLY A 97 -17.70 6.58 -4.62
CA GLY A 97 -18.43 6.51 -5.89
C GLY A 97 -19.91 6.83 -5.72
N THR A 98 -20.51 7.42 -6.74
CA THR A 98 -21.93 7.76 -6.82
C THR A 98 -22.48 7.31 -8.16
N VAL A 99 -23.64 6.67 -8.13
CA VAL A 99 -24.39 6.32 -9.33
C VAL A 99 -25.14 7.56 -9.78
N ASN A 100 -24.70 8.14 -10.90
CA ASN A 100 -25.26 9.37 -11.45
C ASN A 100 -26.63 9.13 -12.08
N ASN A 101 -26.76 8.00 -12.79
CA ASN A 101 -28.01 7.54 -13.36
C ASN A 101 -28.00 6.01 -13.43
N CYS A 102 -29.20 5.43 -13.41
CA CYS A 102 -29.41 4.05 -13.80
C CYS A 102 -30.85 3.89 -14.33
N GLU A 103 -30.98 3.34 -15.53
CA GLU A 103 -32.27 3.06 -16.18
C GLU A 103 -32.23 1.68 -16.83
N ASP A 104 -33.16 0.80 -16.45
CA ASP A 104 -33.40 -0.47 -17.13
C ASP A 104 -34.24 -0.20 -18.39
N LYS A 105 -33.73 -0.50 -19.59
CA LYS A 105 -34.41 -0.21 -20.87
C LYS A 105 -35.40 -1.31 -21.29
N SER A 106 -35.42 -2.43 -20.59
CA SER A 106 -36.29 -3.58 -20.87
C SER A 106 -36.94 -4.10 -19.58
N PRO A 107 -38.22 -4.50 -19.59
CA PRO A 107 -38.93 -5.01 -18.41
C PRO A 107 -38.30 -6.26 -17.79
N ASP A 108 -37.58 -7.06 -18.60
CA ASP A 108 -36.93 -8.29 -18.16
C ASP A 108 -35.55 -8.03 -17.51
N VAL A 109 -35.11 -6.77 -17.51
CA VAL A 109 -33.83 -6.34 -16.95
C VAL A 109 -34.10 -5.56 -15.68
N ALA A 110 -33.45 -5.97 -14.60
CA ALA A 110 -33.53 -5.31 -13.30
C ALA A 110 -32.11 -5.15 -12.76
N VAL A 111 -31.26 -4.45 -13.52
CA VAL A 111 -29.85 -4.23 -13.21
C VAL A 111 -29.71 -3.11 -12.20
N CYS A 112 -30.54 -2.07 -12.31
CA CYS A 112 -30.46 -0.90 -11.43
C CYS A 112 -30.66 -1.21 -9.94
N LYS A 113 -31.32 -2.32 -9.61
CA LYS A 113 -31.45 -2.77 -8.22
C LYS A 113 -30.13 -3.22 -7.57
N TYR A 114 -29.11 -3.56 -8.36
CA TYR A 114 -27.81 -3.99 -7.85
C TYR A 114 -26.91 -2.80 -7.49
N PHE A 115 -27.28 -1.60 -7.93
CA PHE A 115 -26.55 -0.38 -7.67
C PHE A 115 -27.06 0.30 -6.39
N SER A 116 -26.14 0.56 -5.46
CA SER A 116 -26.39 1.50 -4.37
C SER A 116 -26.15 2.93 -4.90
N ALA A 117 -26.95 3.90 -4.46
CA ALA A 117 -26.80 5.30 -4.89
C ALA A 117 -25.38 5.84 -4.67
N SER A 118 -24.71 5.38 -3.60
CA SER A 118 -23.30 5.59 -3.35
C SER A 118 -22.59 4.28 -2.99
N ALA A 119 -21.27 4.24 -3.22
CA ALA A 119 -20.40 3.15 -2.85
C ALA A 119 -19.09 3.70 -2.27
N GLU A 120 -18.77 3.30 -1.05
CA GLU A 120 -17.45 3.50 -0.46
C GLU A 120 -16.63 2.24 -0.68
N LEU A 121 -15.58 2.36 -1.47
CA LEU A 121 -14.69 1.29 -1.85
C LEU A 121 -13.40 1.38 -1.05
N THR A 122 -12.94 0.23 -0.56
CA THR A 122 -11.67 0.08 0.14
C THR A 122 -10.84 -1.01 -0.51
N ARG A 123 -9.52 -0.89 -0.38
CA ARG A 123 -8.60 -1.97 -0.69
C ARG A 123 -7.53 -2.04 0.38
N GLU A 124 -6.99 -3.24 0.55
CA GLU A 124 -5.75 -3.42 1.30
C GLU A 124 -4.59 -2.91 0.44
N VAL A 125 -3.71 -2.12 1.03
CA VAL A 125 -2.43 -1.74 0.42
C VAL A 125 -1.36 -2.63 0.99
N PHE A 126 -0.56 -3.25 0.13
CA PHE A 126 0.60 -4.02 0.56
C PHE A 126 1.86 -3.20 0.31
N TYR A 127 2.58 -2.87 1.37
CA TYR A 127 3.76 -2.02 1.25
C TYR A 127 4.99 -2.81 0.79
N ASP A 128 5.75 -2.28 -0.16
CA ASP A 128 7.08 -2.82 -0.42
C ASP A 128 8.03 -2.45 0.73
N ILE A 129 8.70 -3.46 1.29
CA ILE A 129 9.58 -3.33 2.46
C ILE A 129 11.01 -3.79 2.16
N ASN A 130 11.35 -4.07 0.90
CA ASN A 130 12.73 -4.38 0.54
C ASN A 130 13.63 -3.17 0.81
N GLY A 131 14.64 -3.31 1.67
CA GLY A 131 15.56 -2.23 1.99
C GLY A 131 16.27 -2.37 3.34
N ILE A 132 16.97 -1.31 3.74
CA ILE A 132 17.64 -1.23 5.03
C ILE A 132 16.86 -0.27 5.95
N PHE A 133 16.65 -0.69 7.18
CA PHE A 133 15.93 0.04 8.22
C PHE A 133 16.82 0.26 9.44
N LEU A 134 16.67 1.40 10.08
CA LEU A 134 17.34 1.76 11.32
C LEU A 134 16.40 1.57 12.52
N VAL A 135 16.91 0.94 13.56
CA VAL A 135 16.28 0.85 14.88
C VAL A 135 16.77 2.00 15.75
N SER A 136 15.95 2.46 16.70
CA SER A 136 16.30 3.58 17.59
C SER A 136 17.55 3.38 18.44
N ASN A 137 17.99 2.14 18.64
CA ASN A 137 19.23 1.80 19.35
C ASN A 137 20.49 1.81 18.45
N GLY A 138 20.37 2.19 17.18
CA GLY A 138 21.50 2.28 16.25
C GLY A 138 21.78 1.01 15.43
N LYS A 139 21.04 -0.09 15.67
CA LYS A 139 21.13 -1.31 14.87
C LYS A 139 20.41 -1.15 13.52
N TYR A 140 20.87 -1.88 12.51
CA TYR A 140 20.28 -1.87 11.17
C TYR A 140 19.62 -3.21 10.85
N PHE A 141 18.46 -3.18 10.23
CA PHE A 141 17.80 -4.36 9.67
C PHE A 141 17.78 -4.28 8.16
N MET A 142 18.45 -5.22 7.49
CA MET A 142 18.26 -5.42 6.05
C MET A 142 17.12 -6.41 5.84
N ILE A 143 16.02 -5.94 5.24
CA ILE A 143 14.80 -6.73 5.04
C ILE A 143 14.59 -6.97 3.55
N GLU A 144 14.31 -8.23 3.21
CA GLU A 144 13.93 -8.67 1.88
C GLU A 144 12.60 -9.42 1.95
N SER A 145 11.67 -9.11 1.05
CA SER A 145 10.38 -9.75 0.94
C SER A 145 10.06 -10.12 -0.50
N SER A 146 9.84 -11.41 -0.73
CA SER A 146 9.49 -11.96 -2.04
C SER A 146 8.68 -13.25 -1.88
N GLY A 147 7.66 -13.42 -2.73
CA GLY A 147 6.85 -14.65 -2.77
C GLY A 147 6.18 -15.02 -1.45
N GLY A 148 5.79 -14.03 -0.63
CA GLY A 148 5.20 -14.27 0.69
C GLY A 148 6.20 -14.70 1.76
N ARG A 149 7.51 -14.63 1.51
CA ARG A 149 8.56 -14.83 2.51
C ARG A 149 9.19 -13.51 2.91
N ILE A 150 9.72 -13.48 4.13
CA ILE A 150 10.58 -12.40 4.64
C ILE A 150 11.90 -13.02 5.04
N THR A 151 12.99 -12.38 4.63
CA THR A 151 14.32 -12.57 5.18
C THR A 151 14.73 -11.25 5.82
N ALA A 152 15.28 -11.29 7.03
CA ALA A 152 15.81 -10.11 7.69
C ALA A 152 17.21 -10.40 8.23
N HIS A 153 18.07 -9.39 8.25
CA HIS A 153 19.37 -9.46 8.89
C HIS A 153 19.50 -8.28 9.85
N ASP A 154 19.61 -8.55 11.15
CA ASP A 154 20.03 -7.55 12.14
C ASP A 154 21.55 -7.40 12.03
N ILE A 155 22.01 -6.16 11.87
CA ILE A 155 23.40 -5.80 11.65
C ILE A 155 23.77 -4.83 12.76
N ASN A 156 24.70 -5.27 13.61
CA ASN A 156 25.33 -4.40 14.58
C ASN A 156 26.57 -3.75 13.94
N PRO A 157 26.54 -2.44 13.63
CA PRO A 157 27.64 -1.77 12.95
C PRO A 157 28.88 -1.58 13.84
N GLU A 158 28.75 -1.71 15.17
CA GLU A 158 29.86 -1.47 16.10
C GLU A 158 30.83 -2.65 16.15
N ASN A 159 30.32 -3.88 16.11
CA ASN A 159 31.11 -5.11 16.19
C ASN A 159 31.08 -5.94 14.88
N GLY A 160 30.23 -5.58 13.91
CA GLY A 160 30.08 -6.29 12.64
C GLY A 160 29.32 -7.61 12.76
N GLU A 161 28.66 -7.85 13.88
CA GLU A 161 27.80 -9.02 14.11
C GLU A 161 26.54 -8.93 13.25
N VAL A 162 26.12 -10.08 12.73
CA VAL A 162 24.96 -10.19 11.85
C VAL A 162 24.13 -11.41 12.26
N ASP A 163 22.90 -11.16 12.68
CA ASP A 163 21.92 -12.19 12.96
C ASP A 163 20.90 -12.28 11.83
N GLY A 164 20.66 -13.48 11.34
CA GLY A 164 19.76 -13.72 10.23
C GLY A 164 18.44 -14.35 10.67
N TYR A 165 17.36 -13.91 10.04
CA TYR A 165 16.00 -14.34 10.32
C TYR A 165 15.28 -14.69 9.02
N SER A 166 14.34 -15.64 9.07
CA SER A 166 13.37 -15.81 7.98
C SER A 166 12.01 -16.27 8.46
N GLY A 167 11.01 -16.04 7.61
CA GLY A 167 9.69 -16.59 7.81
C GLY A 167 8.71 -16.12 6.74
N ASN A 168 7.47 -15.94 7.14
CA ASN A 168 6.36 -15.69 6.23
C ASN A 168 5.84 -14.27 6.37
N ARG A 169 5.37 -13.73 5.24
CA ARG A 169 4.64 -12.48 5.13
C ARG A 169 3.18 -12.79 4.82
N ASP A 170 2.28 -12.16 5.55
CA ASP A 170 0.86 -12.13 5.22
C ASP A 170 0.38 -10.67 5.19
N GLY A 171 0.22 -10.14 3.98
CA GLY A 171 -0.13 -8.75 3.74
C GLY A 171 0.85 -7.74 4.32
N ASN A 172 0.38 -6.93 5.28
CA ASN A 172 1.17 -5.95 6.02
C ASN A 172 1.70 -6.49 7.36
N THR A 173 1.66 -7.80 7.56
CA THR A 173 2.24 -8.44 8.73
C THR A 173 3.25 -9.50 8.30
N GLY A 174 4.16 -9.84 9.21
CA GLY A 174 5.10 -10.92 8.98
C GLY A 174 5.56 -11.54 10.29
N SER A 175 6.07 -12.76 10.21
CA SER A 175 6.71 -13.43 11.34
C SER A 175 8.00 -14.05 10.87
N VAL A 176 9.09 -13.80 11.60
CA VAL A 176 10.41 -14.34 11.30
C VAL A 176 11.02 -15.00 12.52
N THR A 177 11.78 -16.06 12.27
CA THR A 177 12.51 -16.82 13.27
C THR A 177 14.00 -16.75 12.96
N PRO A 178 14.89 -16.74 13.97
CA PRO A 178 16.33 -16.79 13.76
C PRO A 178 16.74 -18.05 12.97
N PHE A 179 17.78 -17.94 12.13
CA PHE A 179 18.26 -19.05 11.30
C PHE A 179 18.84 -20.22 12.09
N ASP A 180 19.54 -19.91 13.18
CA ASP A 180 20.16 -20.89 14.08
C ASP A 180 19.27 -21.25 15.27
N ASN A 181 18.05 -20.70 15.31
CA ASN A 181 17.08 -20.87 16.39
C ASN A 181 17.56 -20.30 17.76
N SER A 182 18.57 -19.44 17.74
CA SER A 182 19.06 -18.65 18.88
C SER A 182 18.65 -17.17 18.70
N GLY A 183 18.25 -16.50 19.77
CA GLY A 183 17.83 -15.10 19.72
C GLY A 183 16.30 -14.87 19.60
N PRO A 184 15.89 -13.62 19.27
CA PRO A 184 14.50 -13.19 19.32
C PRO A 184 13.69 -13.62 18.08
N TYR A 185 12.44 -14.00 18.30
CA TYR A 185 11.46 -14.26 17.26
C TYR A 185 10.63 -13.01 17.06
N LEU A 186 10.51 -12.52 15.83
CA LEU A 186 9.96 -11.20 15.56
C LEU A 186 8.66 -11.32 14.75
N ASN A 187 7.64 -10.60 15.19
CA ASN A 187 6.46 -10.29 14.38
C ASN A 187 6.56 -8.86 13.88
N PHE A 188 6.46 -8.66 12.57
CA PHE A 188 6.45 -7.35 11.94
C PHE A 188 5.02 -6.87 11.71
N GLU A 189 4.80 -5.58 11.94
CA GLU A 189 3.63 -4.83 11.47
C GLU A 189 4.10 -3.68 10.58
N ILE A 190 3.66 -3.69 9.33
CA ILE A 190 4.14 -2.80 8.27
C ILE A 190 3.13 -1.68 8.11
N THR A 191 3.52 -0.47 8.48
CA THR A 191 2.63 0.69 8.48
C THR A 191 2.78 1.54 7.22
N SER A 192 3.96 1.53 6.61
CA SER A 192 4.22 2.17 5.32
C SER A 192 5.41 1.49 4.60
N THR A 193 5.76 1.98 3.41
CA THR A 193 7.01 1.60 2.71
C THR A 193 8.28 2.03 3.43
N SER A 194 8.16 2.92 4.43
CA SER A 194 9.28 3.53 5.16
C SER A 194 9.29 3.19 6.65
N THR A 195 8.21 2.61 7.17
CA THR A 195 8.04 2.38 8.62
C THR A 195 7.40 1.03 8.87
N LEU A 196 7.98 0.29 9.80
CA LEU A 196 7.41 -0.93 10.35
C LEU A 196 7.78 -1.06 11.83
N SER A 197 7.01 -1.81 12.59
CA SER A 197 7.33 -2.19 13.96
C SER A 197 7.65 -3.66 14.02
N ALA A 198 8.53 -4.04 14.94
CA ALA A 198 8.82 -5.43 15.27
C ALA A 198 8.47 -5.68 16.73
N THR A 199 7.75 -6.77 16.98
CA THR A 199 7.41 -7.26 18.31
C THR A 199 8.18 -8.55 18.58
N VAL A 200 8.95 -8.59 19.66
CA VAL A 200 9.59 -9.82 20.13
C VAL A 200 8.51 -10.72 20.71
N THR A 201 8.29 -11.89 20.10
CA THR A 201 7.24 -12.83 20.52
C THR A 201 7.76 -13.93 21.43
N LYS A 202 9.03 -14.28 21.24
CA LYS A 202 9.73 -15.35 21.95
C LYS A 202 11.24 -15.07 21.86
N CYS A 203 12.02 -15.56 22.80
CA CYS A 203 13.47 -15.53 22.77
C CYS A 203 13.98 -16.93 23.13
N ASN A 204 14.88 -17.49 22.34
CA ASN A 204 15.59 -18.73 22.67
C ASN A 204 17.05 -18.40 22.96
N ASP A 205 17.64 -19.04 23.98
CA ASP A 205 19.08 -18.96 24.27
C ASP A 205 19.62 -17.52 24.39
N CYS A 206 18.73 -16.59 24.74
CA CYS A 206 19.04 -15.21 25.05
C CYS A 206 19.56 -15.17 26.50
N ASP A 207 20.76 -15.72 26.73
CA ASP A 207 21.30 -15.93 28.07
C ASP A 207 21.71 -14.59 28.71
N SER A 208 20.77 -14.05 29.50
CA SER A 208 20.92 -13.07 30.59
C SER A 208 21.41 -11.65 30.32
N ASP A 209 21.97 -11.31 29.17
CA ASP A 209 22.14 -9.90 28.75
C ASP A 209 21.19 -9.54 27.58
N ASP A 210 21.11 -10.35 26.52
CA ASP A 210 20.21 -10.09 25.38
C ASP A 210 18.71 -10.22 25.70
N ALA A 211 18.34 -11.14 26.60
CA ALA A 211 16.96 -11.26 27.08
C ALA A 211 16.52 -10.09 27.97
N ALA A 212 17.48 -9.41 28.61
CA ALA A 212 17.21 -8.20 29.37
C ALA A 212 17.08 -6.98 28.45
N GLU A 213 17.83 -6.94 27.34
CA GLU A 213 17.74 -5.88 26.35
C GLU A 213 16.48 -5.97 25.47
N THR A 214 16.01 -7.18 25.14
CA THR A 214 14.85 -7.38 24.26
C THR A 214 13.90 -8.50 24.73
N PRO A 215 13.27 -8.37 25.91
CA PRO A 215 12.35 -9.39 26.42
C PRO A 215 11.14 -9.60 25.51
N PRO A 216 10.49 -10.78 25.52
CA PRO A 216 9.22 -11.00 24.85
C PRO A 216 8.18 -9.93 25.23
N GLY A 217 7.48 -9.40 24.24
CA GLY A 217 6.58 -8.26 24.34
C GLY A 217 7.23 -6.91 24.01
N THR A 218 8.56 -6.85 23.86
CA THR A 218 9.25 -5.63 23.41
C THR A 218 8.81 -5.27 22.00
N VAL A 219 8.46 -3.99 21.80
CA VAL A 219 8.11 -3.43 20.50
C VAL A 219 9.10 -2.33 20.16
N PHE A 220 9.70 -2.40 18.98
CA PHE A 220 10.59 -1.36 18.47
C PHE A 220 10.20 -0.97 17.04
N SER A 221 10.48 0.28 16.69
CA SER A 221 10.20 0.82 15.37
C SER A 221 11.44 0.76 14.48
N LEU A 222 11.21 0.48 13.21
CA LEU A 222 12.20 0.40 12.15
C LEU A 222 11.86 1.44 11.09
N THR A 223 12.82 2.33 10.81
CA THR A 223 12.66 3.41 9.82
C THR A 223 13.60 3.19 8.66
N ARG A 224 13.08 3.14 7.43
CA ARG A 224 13.87 2.91 6.22
C ARG A 224 14.89 4.03 6.01
N VAL A 225 16.12 3.65 5.70
CA VAL A 225 17.25 4.56 5.43
C VAL A 225 17.81 4.45 4.01
N THR A 226 17.24 3.56 3.19
CA THR A 226 17.56 3.41 1.77
C THR A 226 16.39 3.88 0.90
N ASP A 227 16.69 4.56 -0.20
CA ASP A 227 15.69 4.94 -1.21
C ASP A 227 15.19 3.71 -1.99
#